data_AF-A0A232FJZ0-F1
#
_entry.id   AF-A0A232FJZ0-F1
#
_cell.length_a   1.000
_cell.length_b   1.000
_cell.length_c   1.000
_cell.angle_alpha   90.00
_cell.angle_beta   90.00
_cell.angle_gamma   90.00
#
_symmetry.space_group_name_H-M   'P 1'
#
loop_
_entity.id
_entity.type
_entity.pdbx_description
1 polymer ?
#
loop_
_entity_poly.entity_id
_entity_poly.type
_entity_poly.pdbx_seq_one_letter_code
_entity_poly.pdbx_strand_id
1 'polypeptide(L)'
;MAAAAAAAHILPPFDIFSQPGEREAENPNDTLQVIWQYHVDEPASAAALLPAEGAVRGTRPLYLVQRDFQQRRSFSGLGRKQEPEPVLHEWELSNAQVRLPNDQDTLLQCRVFSLPKITRKHHVVRYEPVIQPGSLAYLHHMTLYECRGDEAKLNEAKRTNGSSCSSTDWLHAQCNTIAATWNLGSEGFNYPPEAGYALDPYNGPRFYMLETHYSNPQLDNFVTDNSGLKLLYTDKLRTHDAGVLSVGIDPNWRHIIPPGQPEVISEGHCIARCTGDTVPDSGVNVFAVIMHTHQLGKKVRLRQIRDGKEMPPIAADASYDPSYQEYRRLQRPAKVLPGDHLIAECTYSSRTRQTITLGGLTTKEETCLVSALYYPRIDLSLCYSLPALPTVLHSLGIDKLEGPSPLKIMSPPELRGMTLEERLVTYDWQSNFQTFADATRQGTFKPLCSNTKGTILPETSIESHYPRILWPYQDPKVPCTRKPQRNKLSMLLSEDGDIGGAESDESNAVERGQLVRNKVSRSSDASSLAAGSATRCASVALVLALLAAAL
;
A
#
# COMPACT_ATOMS: atom_id res chain seq x y z
N MET A 1 -32.68 -20.31 13.80
CA MET A 1 -31.84 -21.07 14.75
C MET A 1 -31.11 -22.16 14.01
N ALA A 2 -29.81 -21.97 13.81
CA ALA A 2 -28.78 -23.02 13.80
C ALA A 2 -27.46 -22.24 13.84
N ALA A 3 -26.98 -21.96 15.05
CA ALA A 3 -25.64 -21.43 15.25
C ALA A 3 -24.67 -22.58 14.96
N ALA A 4 -24.04 -22.57 13.78
CA ALA A 4 -22.88 -23.41 13.55
C ALA A 4 -21.70 -22.78 14.31
N ALA A 5 -21.38 -23.34 15.47
CA ALA A 5 -20.18 -23.02 16.21
C ALA A 5 -18.98 -23.49 15.38
N ALA A 6 -18.31 -22.56 14.70
CA ALA A 6 -17.01 -22.81 14.11
C ALA A 6 -15.99 -23.00 15.25
N ALA A 7 -15.74 -24.24 15.65
CA ALA A 7 -14.61 -24.59 16.50
C ALA A 7 -13.32 -24.44 15.68
N ALA A 8 -12.76 -23.22 15.66
CA ALA A 8 -11.41 -23.02 15.19
C ALA A 8 -10.44 -23.68 16.19
N HIS A 9 -10.04 -24.91 15.92
CA HIS A 9 -8.87 -25.51 16.57
C HIS A 9 -7.61 -24.78 16.09
N ILE A 10 -7.24 -23.72 16.81
CA ILE A 10 -5.93 -23.08 16.67
C ILE A 10 -4.89 -24.05 17.24
N LEU A 11 -4.18 -24.76 16.36
CA LEU A 11 -2.96 -25.48 16.71
C LEU A 11 -1.79 -24.49 16.77
N PRO A 12 -1.04 -24.39 17.88
CA PRO A 12 0.29 -23.80 17.88
C PRO A 12 1.37 -24.91 17.88
N PRO A 13 2.60 -24.66 17.35
CA PRO A 13 3.11 -23.47 16.67
C PRO A 13 3.21 -23.66 15.15
N PHE A 14 3.05 -22.55 14.41
CA PHE A 14 3.53 -22.30 13.03
C PHE A 14 4.02 -23.50 12.21
N ASP A 15 3.11 -24.38 11.79
CA ASP A 15 3.33 -25.25 10.64
C ASP A 15 2.43 -24.72 9.52
N ILE A 16 3.02 -23.89 8.66
CA ILE A 16 2.41 -23.52 7.38
C ILE A 16 2.55 -24.77 6.49
N PHE A 17 1.48 -25.51 6.31
CA PHE A 17 1.48 -26.67 5.43
C PHE A 17 1.73 -26.21 3.98
N SER A 18 2.91 -26.52 3.43
CA SER A 18 3.14 -26.52 1.99
C SER A 18 2.76 -27.90 1.42
N GLN A 19 2.24 -27.93 0.19
CA GLN A 19 2.12 -29.18 -0.54
C GLN A 19 3.51 -29.81 -0.75
N PRO A 20 3.64 -31.15 -0.89
CA PRO A 20 4.92 -31.78 -1.15
C PRO A 20 5.48 -31.28 -2.49
N GLY A 21 6.47 -30.39 -2.44
CA GLY A 21 7.12 -29.81 -3.63
C GLY A 21 7.24 -28.29 -3.64
N GLU A 22 6.51 -27.57 -2.78
CA GLU A 22 6.62 -26.11 -2.67
C GLU A 22 7.47 -25.71 -1.45
N ARG A 23 8.41 -24.78 -1.66
CA ARG A 23 9.30 -24.26 -0.62
C ARG A 23 8.47 -23.57 0.47
N GLU A 24 8.87 -23.72 1.73
CA GLU A 24 8.36 -22.90 2.84
C GLU A 24 8.41 -21.42 2.47
N ALA A 25 7.42 -20.62 2.89
CA ALA A 25 7.42 -19.17 2.68
C ALA A 25 8.74 -18.57 3.23
N GLU A 26 9.57 -18.07 2.32
CA GLU A 26 10.97 -17.72 2.59
C GLU A 26 11.12 -16.50 3.51
N ASN A 27 10.10 -15.62 3.61
CA ASN A 27 10.17 -14.39 4.41
C ASN A 27 8.81 -13.98 5.02
N PRO A 28 8.69 -13.83 6.35
CA PRO A 28 7.43 -13.41 6.99
C PRO A 28 7.07 -11.93 6.76
N ASN A 29 8.00 -11.12 6.25
CA ASN A 29 7.81 -9.68 6.03
C ASN A 29 7.24 -9.33 4.63
N ASP A 30 6.96 -10.35 3.82
CA ASP A 30 6.31 -10.20 2.51
C ASP A 30 4.79 -10.41 2.61
N THR A 31 4.07 -10.06 1.55
CA THR A 31 2.65 -10.43 1.46
C THR A 31 2.52 -11.95 1.36
N LEU A 32 1.64 -12.53 2.17
CA LEU A 32 1.37 -13.96 2.16
C LEU A 32 -0.02 -14.22 1.59
N GLN A 33 -0.10 -15.12 0.61
CA GLN A 33 -1.37 -15.63 0.12
C GLN A 33 -1.88 -16.71 1.07
N VAL A 34 -2.93 -16.39 1.83
CA VAL A 34 -3.61 -17.36 2.68
C VAL A 34 -4.65 -18.10 1.86
N ILE A 35 -4.42 -19.38 1.66
CA ILE A 35 -5.35 -20.29 0.99
C ILE A 35 -6.24 -20.90 2.07
N TRP A 36 -7.55 -20.88 1.86
CA TRP A 36 -8.51 -21.51 2.77
C TRP A 36 -9.46 -22.42 1.99
N GLN A 37 -9.91 -23.46 2.67
CA GLN A 37 -10.90 -24.41 2.18
C GLN A 37 -11.76 -24.87 3.36
N TYR A 38 -13.07 -24.91 3.16
CA TYR A 38 -13.99 -25.58 4.07
C TYR A 38 -14.98 -26.44 3.29
N HIS A 39 -15.48 -27.48 3.92
CA HIS A 39 -16.46 -28.41 3.36
C HIS A 39 -17.66 -28.49 4.30
N VAL A 40 -18.86 -28.73 3.76
CA VAL A 40 -20.08 -28.83 4.58
C VAL A 40 -20.06 -30.10 5.44
N ASP A 41 -19.54 -31.20 4.89
CA ASP A 41 -19.35 -32.44 5.62
C ASP A 41 -18.06 -32.44 6.42
N GLU A 42 -18.11 -33.00 7.63
CA GLU A 42 -16.93 -33.19 8.49
C GLU A 42 -15.94 -34.16 7.83
N PRO A 43 -14.62 -33.88 7.91
CA PRO A 43 -13.63 -34.81 7.41
C PRO A 43 -13.68 -36.13 8.20
N ALA A 44 -13.53 -37.25 7.50
CA ALA A 44 -13.56 -38.59 8.11
C ALA A 44 -12.49 -38.79 9.20
N SER A 45 -11.44 -37.97 9.23
CA SER A 45 -10.49 -37.85 10.34
C SER A 45 -9.72 -36.53 10.26
N ALA A 46 -9.01 -36.16 11.33
CA ALA A 46 -8.15 -34.96 11.36
C ALA A 46 -7.01 -34.98 10.32
N ALA A 47 -6.67 -36.15 9.76
CA ALA A 47 -5.65 -36.31 8.73
C ALA A 47 -6.24 -36.60 7.33
N ALA A 48 -7.57 -36.69 7.21
CA ALA A 48 -8.21 -36.91 5.93
C ALA A 48 -8.22 -35.61 5.12
N LEU A 49 -7.84 -35.71 3.84
CA LEU A 49 -8.02 -34.61 2.89
C LEU A 49 -9.52 -34.33 2.75
N LEU A 50 -9.89 -33.05 2.82
CA LEU A 50 -11.25 -32.64 2.51
C LEU A 50 -11.57 -33.00 1.05
N PRO A 51 -12.75 -33.58 0.76
CA PRO A 51 -13.17 -33.85 -0.61
C PRO A 51 -13.06 -32.58 -1.47
N ALA A 52 -12.61 -32.73 -2.72
CA ALA A 52 -12.51 -31.60 -3.65
C ALA A 52 -13.88 -31.19 -4.21
N GLU A 53 -14.78 -32.14 -4.37
CA GLU A 53 -16.18 -31.89 -4.73
C GLU A 53 -16.92 -31.32 -3.52
N GLY A 54 -17.70 -30.25 -3.72
CA GLY A 54 -18.48 -29.61 -2.64
C GLY A 54 -17.68 -28.67 -1.72
N ALA A 55 -16.35 -28.63 -1.84
CA ALA A 55 -15.53 -27.73 -1.03
C ALA A 55 -15.61 -26.28 -1.52
N VAL A 56 -15.87 -25.38 -0.57
CA VAL A 56 -15.73 -23.94 -0.79
C VAL A 56 -14.30 -23.56 -0.49
N ARG A 57 -13.63 -22.94 -1.45
CA ARG A 57 -12.23 -22.55 -1.36
C ARG A 57 -12.04 -21.10 -1.79
N GLY A 58 -10.99 -20.49 -1.29
CA GLY A 58 -10.59 -19.15 -1.69
C GLY A 58 -9.17 -18.83 -1.27
N THR A 59 -8.72 -17.66 -1.71
CA THR A 59 -7.42 -17.11 -1.35
C THR A 59 -7.60 -15.68 -0.86
N ARG A 60 -6.76 -15.26 0.07
CA ARG A 60 -6.72 -13.88 0.55
C ARG A 60 -5.28 -13.46 0.83
N PRO A 61 -4.76 -12.40 0.19
CA PRO A 61 -3.48 -11.82 0.56
C PRO A 61 -3.59 -11.17 1.95
N LEU A 62 -2.57 -11.37 2.79
CA LEU A 62 -2.46 -10.81 4.13
C LEU A 62 -1.00 -10.51 4.46
N TYR A 63 -0.80 -9.51 5.33
CA TYR A 63 0.51 -9.21 5.91
C TYR A 63 0.52 -9.58 7.40
N LEU A 64 1.12 -10.74 7.73
CA LEU A 64 0.96 -11.38 9.05
C LEU A 64 1.76 -10.73 10.19
N VAL A 65 2.78 -9.92 9.87
CA VAL A 65 3.71 -9.36 10.87
C VAL A 65 3.23 -7.99 11.38
N GLN A 66 2.12 -7.47 10.86
CA GLN A 66 1.55 -6.20 11.31
C GLN A 66 1.01 -6.33 12.74
N ARG A 67 1.62 -5.62 13.68
CA ARG A 67 1.10 -5.49 15.04
C ARG A 67 0.15 -4.31 15.09
N ASP A 68 -1.12 -4.57 15.38
CA ASP A 68 -2.06 -3.50 15.66
C ASP A 68 -1.67 -2.82 16.98
N PHE A 69 -1.46 -1.51 16.92
CA PHE A 69 -1.20 -0.67 18.09
C PHE A 69 -2.53 -0.10 18.61
N GLN A 70 -3.56 -0.94 18.71
CA GLN A 70 -4.57 -0.68 19.71
C GLN A 70 -3.82 -0.69 21.03
N GLN A 71 -3.82 0.44 21.75
CA GLN A 71 -3.37 0.48 23.13
C GLN A 71 -3.99 -0.73 23.80
N ARG A 72 -3.16 -1.74 24.13
CA ARG A 72 -3.61 -2.86 24.94
C ARG A 72 -4.33 -2.19 26.11
N ARG A 73 -5.64 -2.38 26.24
CA ARG A 73 -6.35 -2.08 27.47
C ARG A 73 -5.51 -2.73 28.54
N SER A 74 -4.77 -1.92 29.28
CA SER A 74 -3.89 -2.42 30.31
C SER A 74 -4.84 -2.91 31.38
N PHE A 75 -5.22 -4.19 31.31
CA PHE A 75 -5.68 -4.93 32.47
C PHE A 75 -4.47 -5.11 33.40
N SER A 76 -3.91 -3.99 33.88
CA SER A 76 -3.03 -3.97 35.03
C SER A 76 -3.92 -3.67 36.22
N GLY A 77 -4.28 -4.71 36.96
CA GLY A 77 -4.91 -4.61 38.27
C GLY A 77 -4.01 -3.98 39.35
N LEU A 78 -3.18 -3.00 38.99
CA LEU A 78 -2.22 -2.32 39.86
C LEU A 78 -2.14 -0.83 39.46
N GLY A 79 -3.06 -0.03 40.00
CA GLY A 79 -2.84 1.33 40.49
C GLY A 79 -2.27 2.43 39.58
N ARG A 80 -1.99 2.20 38.30
CA ARG A 80 -1.55 3.27 37.39
C ARG A 80 -2.78 4.08 36.99
N LYS A 81 -2.87 5.34 37.45
CA LYS A 81 -3.89 6.30 36.99
C LYS A 81 -3.93 6.27 35.47
N GLN A 82 -4.97 5.67 34.91
CA GLN A 82 -5.19 5.64 33.48
C GLN A 82 -5.46 7.09 33.08
N GLU A 83 -4.57 7.69 32.29
CA GLU A 83 -4.88 8.99 31.70
C GLU A 83 -6.21 8.84 30.95
N PRO A 84 -7.13 9.81 31.07
CA PRO A 84 -8.37 9.78 30.31
C PRO A 84 -8.04 9.55 28.84
N GLU A 85 -8.73 8.62 28.18
CA GLU A 85 -8.58 8.47 26.74
C GLU A 85 -8.85 9.82 26.08
N PRO A 86 -7.99 10.25 25.13
CA PRO A 86 -8.17 11.53 24.47
C PRO A 86 -9.53 11.54 23.77
N VAL A 87 -10.27 12.65 23.91
CA VAL A 87 -11.50 12.84 23.16
C VAL A 87 -11.12 12.87 21.68
N LEU A 88 -11.70 11.95 20.91
CA LEU A 88 -11.54 11.86 19.47
C LEU A 88 -12.71 12.57 18.80
N HIS A 89 -12.38 13.49 17.90
CA HIS A 89 -13.32 14.10 16.97
C HIS A 89 -13.24 13.37 15.64
N GLU A 90 -14.37 13.32 14.92
CA GLU A 90 -14.45 12.67 13.62
C GLU A 90 -14.59 13.72 12.52
N TRP A 91 -13.90 13.50 11.41
CA TRP A 91 -14.05 14.27 10.18
C TRP A 91 -14.25 13.31 9.01
N GLU A 92 -15.47 13.28 8.48
CA GLU A 92 -15.84 12.46 7.35
C GLU A 92 -15.77 13.25 6.03
N LEU A 93 -15.13 12.62 5.04
CA LEU A 93 -14.83 13.14 3.71
C LEU A 93 -15.39 12.14 2.70
N SER A 94 -16.68 12.25 2.39
CA SER A 94 -17.38 11.29 1.54
C SER A 94 -17.74 11.90 0.19
N ASN A 95 -17.69 11.10 -0.88
CA ASN A 95 -18.23 11.48 -2.19
C ASN A 95 -19.76 11.68 -2.12
N ALA A 96 -20.35 12.32 -3.14
CA ALA A 96 -21.80 12.54 -3.19
C ALA A 96 -22.37 12.12 -4.54
N GLN A 97 -23.05 10.97 -4.54
CA GLN A 97 -23.80 10.41 -5.66
C GLN A 97 -22.98 10.35 -6.95
N VAL A 98 -21.74 9.85 -6.86
CA VAL A 98 -20.87 9.69 -8.02
C VAL A 98 -21.43 8.58 -8.88
N ARG A 99 -21.83 8.92 -10.10
CA ARG A 99 -22.30 7.94 -11.09
C ARG A 99 -21.13 7.48 -11.92
N LEU A 100 -20.84 6.18 -11.88
CA LEU A 100 -19.75 5.64 -12.69
C LEU A 100 -20.19 5.60 -14.15
N PRO A 101 -19.29 6.00 -15.08
CA PRO A 101 -19.54 5.86 -16.51
C PRO A 101 -19.68 4.39 -16.90
N ASN A 102 -20.44 4.16 -17.97
CA ASN A 102 -20.61 2.86 -18.63
C ASN A 102 -19.94 2.82 -20.02
N ASP A 103 -19.27 3.90 -20.41
CA ASP A 103 -18.49 4.05 -21.64
C ASP A 103 -16.97 4.10 -21.37
N GLN A 104 -16.58 4.14 -20.10
CA GLN A 104 -15.19 4.18 -19.63
C GLN A 104 -15.01 3.21 -18.46
N ASP A 105 -13.88 2.53 -18.43
CA ASP A 105 -13.54 1.54 -17.40
C ASP A 105 -12.86 2.13 -16.16
N THR A 106 -12.55 3.42 -16.19
CA THR A 106 -11.97 4.15 -15.07
C THR A 106 -12.62 5.53 -14.92
N LEU A 107 -12.76 5.97 -13.67
CA LEU A 107 -13.16 7.33 -13.33
C LEU A 107 -12.29 7.79 -12.16
N LEU A 108 -11.56 8.88 -12.36
CA LEU A 108 -10.95 9.64 -11.27
C LEU A 108 -11.90 10.78 -10.88
N GLN A 109 -12.45 10.69 -9.67
CA GLN A 109 -13.36 11.70 -9.12
C GLN A 109 -12.63 12.56 -8.08
N CYS A 110 -12.67 13.88 -8.27
CA CYS A 110 -12.04 14.85 -7.37
C CYS A 110 -13.11 15.68 -6.66
N ARG A 111 -13.08 15.70 -5.32
CA ARG A 111 -13.99 16.51 -4.49
C ARG A 111 -13.24 17.31 -3.43
N VAL A 112 -13.54 18.60 -3.34
CA VAL A 112 -12.87 19.53 -2.42
C VAL A 112 -13.68 19.74 -1.14
N PHE A 113 -13.00 19.73 0.00
CA PHE A 113 -13.53 19.92 1.33
C PHE A 113 -12.77 21.04 2.04
N SER A 114 -13.42 21.66 3.04
CA SER A 114 -12.72 22.55 3.97
C SER A 114 -12.24 21.77 5.18
N LEU A 115 -11.13 22.23 5.76
CA LEU A 115 -10.71 21.86 7.10
C LEU A 115 -11.90 21.97 8.09
N PRO A 116 -12.03 21.05 9.07
CA PRO A 116 -13.02 21.15 10.13
C PRO A 116 -12.93 22.50 10.85
N LYS A 117 -14.03 22.94 11.46
CA LYS A 117 -14.06 24.18 12.25
C LYS A 117 -13.31 24.00 13.57
N ILE A 118 -11.98 24.08 13.51
CA ILE A 118 -11.06 24.01 14.64
C ILE A 118 -10.39 25.37 14.86
N THR A 119 -10.15 25.73 16.12
CA THR A 119 -9.52 27.00 16.53
C THR A 119 -8.07 26.83 17.00
N ARG A 120 -7.57 25.59 17.02
CA ARG A 120 -6.20 25.25 17.38
C ARG A 120 -5.74 24.03 16.59
N LYS A 121 -4.43 23.79 16.58
CA LYS A 121 -3.85 22.61 15.96
C LYS A 121 -4.36 21.32 16.62
N HIS A 122 -4.68 20.34 15.79
CA HIS A 122 -5.03 18.98 16.20
C HIS A 122 -4.12 17.98 15.48
N HIS A 123 -4.05 16.76 15.99
CA HIS A 123 -3.41 15.63 15.33
C HIS A 123 -4.46 14.58 14.95
N VAL A 124 -4.49 14.19 13.68
CA VAL A 124 -5.13 12.95 13.26
C VAL A 124 -4.28 11.80 13.78
N VAL A 125 -4.91 10.90 14.51
CA VAL A 125 -4.27 9.75 15.15
C VAL A 125 -4.67 8.43 14.50
N ARG A 126 -5.76 8.44 13.73
CA ARG A 126 -6.27 7.31 12.94
C ARG A 126 -7.09 7.81 11.76
N TYR A 127 -7.08 7.09 10.65
CA TYR A 127 -8.10 7.23 9.61
C TYR A 127 -8.54 5.86 9.11
N GLU A 128 -9.76 5.79 8.59
CA GLU A 128 -10.37 4.56 8.07
C GLU A 128 -11.26 4.87 6.85
N PRO A 129 -11.45 3.90 5.94
CA PRO A 129 -12.35 4.07 4.80
C PRO A 129 -13.82 4.05 5.26
N VAL A 130 -14.66 4.82 4.58
CA VAL A 130 -16.12 4.76 4.68
C VAL A 130 -16.63 4.26 3.34
N ILE A 131 -16.96 2.98 3.24
CA ILE A 131 -17.29 2.34 1.96
C ILE A 131 -18.79 2.13 1.89
N GLN A 132 -19.42 2.67 0.85
CA GLN A 132 -20.83 2.41 0.58
C GLN A 132 -21.03 0.90 0.30
N PRO A 133 -22.06 0.26 0.87
CA PRO A 133 -22.37 -1.13 0.58
C PRO A 133 -22.48 -1.40 -0.93
N GLY A 134 -21.78 -2.42 -1.42
CA GLY A 134 -21.73 -2.79 -2.84
C GLY A 134 -20.70 -2.04 -3.67
N SER A 135 -20.12 -0.94 -3.18
CA SER A 135 -19.15 -0.13 -3.94
C SER A 135 -17.71 -0.66 -3.89
N LEU A 136 -17.37 -1.53 -2.92
CA LEU A 136 -16.00 -2.01 -2.72
C LEU A 136 -15.38 -2.61 -4.00
N ALA A 137 -16.18 -3.29 -4.82
CA ALA A 137 -15.72 -3.92 -6.06
C ALA A 137 -15.28 -2.89 -7.14
N TYR A 138 -15.74 -1.65 -7.04
CA TYR A 138 -15.42 -0.58 -7.99
C TYR A 138 -14.36 0.38 -7.49
N LEU A 139 -13.95 0.30 -6.22
CA LEU A 139 -12.94 1.19 -5.66
C LEU A 139 -11.54 0.62 -5.88
N HIS A 140 -10.64 1.42 -6.43
CA HIS A 140 -9.23 1.06 -6.56
C HIS A 140 -8.36 1.70 -5.47
N HIS A 141 -8.51 3.01 -5.26
CA HIS A 141 -7.94 3.74 -4.12
C HIS A 141 -8.64 5.09 -3.89
N MET A 142 -8.40 5.67 -2.72
CA MET A 142 -8.80 7.02 -2.32
C MET A 142 -7.59 7.76 -1.76
N THR A 143 -7.27 8.92 -2.30
CA THR A 143 -6.15 9.76 -1.83
C THR A 143 -6.67 11.13 -1.43
N LEU A 144 -6.35 11.52 -0.20
CA LEU A 144 -6.63 12.85 0.31
C LEU A 144 -5.39 13.72 0.12
N TYR A 145 -5.55 14.84 -0.59
CA TYR A 145 -4.49 15.83 -0.81
C TYR A 145 -4.76 17.10 -0.02
N GLU A 146 -3.71 17.73 0.47
CA GLU A 146 -3.73 19.11 0.93
C GLU A 146 -3.76 20.06 -0.27
N CYS A 147 -4.60 21.10 -0.18
CA CYS A 147 -4.66 22.15 -1.17
C CYS A 147 -4.09 23.45 -0.61
N ARG A 148 -3.12 24.04 -1.31
CA ARG A 148 -2.44 25.29 -0.91
C ARG A 148 -2.40 26.35 -2.02
N GLY A 149 -3.24 26.17 -3.04
CA GLY A 149 -3.38 27.09 -4.16
C GLY A 149 -4.32 28.28 -3.90
N ASP A 150 -5.00 28.71 -4.95
CA ASP A 150 -5.89 29.86 -4.96
C ASP A 150 -7.17 29.57 -4.17
N GLU A 151 -7.32 30.19 -3.00
CA GLU A 151 -8.47 30.01 -2.13
C GLU A 151 -9.81 30.35 -2.80
N ALA A 152 -9.86 31.31 -3.75
CA ALA A 152 -11.11 31.66 -4.42
C ALA A 152 -11.59 30.52 -5.31
N LYS A 153 -10.68 29.92 -6.09
CA LYS A 153 -10.97 28.76 -6.95
C LYS A 153 -11.31 27.52 -6.13
N LEU A 154 -10.58 27.27 -5.03
CA LEU A 154 -10.86 26.13 -4.14
C LEU A 154 -12.22 26.26 -3.45
N ASN A 155 -12.62 27.48 -3.07
CA ASN A 155 -13.97 27.74 -2.55
C ASN A 155 -15.06 27.48 -3.58
N GLU A 156 -14.83 27.78 -4.86
CA GLU A 156 -15.76 27.46 -5.93
C GLU A 156 -15.84 25.95 -6.15
N ALA A 157 -14.70 25.26 -6.28
CA ALA A 157 -14.63 23.81 -6.45
C ALA A 157 -15.33 23.06 -5.30
N LYS A 158 -15.16 23.53 -4.05
CA LYS A 158 -15.85 22.99 -2.87
C LYS A 158 -17.38 23.03 -2.97
N ARG A 159 -17.97 24.01 -3.67
CA ARG A 159 -19.44 24.11 -3.81
C ARG A 159 -20.01 23.03 -4.72
N THR A 160 -19.17 22.39 -5.52
CA THR A 160 -19.56 21.27 -6.39
C THR A 160 -19.62 19.96 -5.60
N ASN A 161 -20.34 18.96 -6.11
CA ASN A 161 -20.31 17.60 -5.58
C ASN A 161 -19.06 16.81 -6.06
N GLY A 162 -18.03 17.53 -6.49
CA GLY A 162 -16.87 16.99 -7.19
C GLY A 162 -17.09 16.90 -8.69
N SER A 163 -15.99 16.65 -9.41
CA SER A 163 -15.96 16.48 -10.86
C SER A 163 -14.93 15.42 -11.23
N SER A 164 -14.92 15.01 -12.50
CA SER A 164 -13.80 14.26 -13.03
C SER A 164 -12.50 15.04 -12.80
N CYS A 165 -11.46 14.38 -12.30
CA CYS A 165 -10.16 15.01 -12.09
C CYS A 165 -9.57 15.51 -13.42
N SER A 166 -9.80 14.79 -14.52
CA SER A 166 -9.35 15.15 -15.87
C SER A 166 -9.99 16.42 -16.43
N SER A 167 -11.18 16.82 -15.95
CA SER A 167 -11.76 18.12 -16.32
C SER A 167 -11.26 19.27 -15.44
N THR A 168 -10.41 18.97 -14.45
CA THR A 168 -9.92 19.90 -13.44
C THR A 168 -8.42 19.74 -13.19
N ASP A 169 -7.61 19.64 -14.25
CA ASP A 169 -6.14 19.50 -14.16
C ASP A 169 -5.47 20.57 -13.28
N TRP A 170 -6.04 21.78 -13.23
CA TRP A 170 -5.56 22.85 -12.37
C TRP A 170 -5.63 22.49 -10.87
N LEU A 171 -6.54 21.59 -10.48
CA LEU A 171 -6.76 21.20 -9.09
C LEU A 171 -5.60 20.37 -8.57
N HIS A 172 -5.05 19.43 -9.36
CA HIS A 172 -3.83 18.70 -9.01
C HIS A 172 -2.60 19.62 -8.88
N ALA A 173 -2.55 20.70 -9.67
CA ALA A 173 -1.50 21.70 -9.49
C ALA A 173 -1.62 22.44 -8.15
N GLN A 174 -2.84 22.60 -7.61
CA GLN A 174 -3.10 23.27 -6.32
C GLN A 174 -3.15 22.32 -5.12
N CYS A 175 -3.40 21.04 -5.36
CA CYS A 175 -3.59 19.97 -4.38
C CYS A 175 -2.66 18.80 -4.70
N ASN A 176 -1.44 18.84 -4.18
CA ASN A 176 -0.37 17.91 -4.57
C ASN A 176 0.34 17.25 -3.38
N THR A 177 -0.01 17.63 -2.15
CA THR A 177 0.61 17.07 -0.96
C THR A 177 -0.29 15.99 -0.38
N ILE A 178 0.17 14.75 -0.32
CA ILE A 178 -0.63 13.63 0.17
C ILE A 178 -0.80 13.73 1.69
N ALA A 179 -2.04 13.70 2.15
CA ALA A 179 -2.43 13.72 3.55
C ALA A 179 -2.73 12.32 4.09
N ALA A 180 -3.48 11.55 3.32
CA ALA A 180 -3.85 10.17 3.62
C ALA A 180 -4.09 9.42 2.31
N THR A 181 -3.87 8.11 2.32
CA THR A 181 -4.24 7.25 1.21
C THR A 181 -4.81 5.95 1.73
N TRP A 182 -5.82 5.46 1.03
CA TRP A 182 -6.44 4.17 1.24
C TRP A 182 -6.45 3.43 -0.09
N ASN A 183 -6.01 2.18 -0.09
CA ASN A 183 -6.02 1.31 -1.26
C ASN A 183 -6.74 0.01 -0.91
N LEU A 184 -7.09 -0.78 -1.94
CA LEU A 184 -7.70 -2.09 -1.77
C LEU A 184 -6.97 -2.95 -0.74
N GLY A 185 -7.72 -3.54 0.19
CA GLY A 185 -7.18 -4.39 1.27
C GLY A 185 -6.82 -3.64 2.56
N SER A 186 -6.70 -2.32 2.54
CA SER A 186 -6.41 -1.52 3.75
C SER A 186 -7.65 -1.36 4.64
N GLU A 187 -7.46 -1.46 5.96
CA GLU A 187 -8.48 -1.09 6.96
C GLU A 187 -8.35 0.38 7.43
N GLY A 188 -7.43 1.13 6.83
CA GLY A 188 -7.00 2.45 7.30
C GLY A 188 -5.61 2.41 7.94
N PHE A 189 -5.31 3.40 8.78
CA PHE A 189 -4.01 3.48 9.45
C PHE A 189 -4.11 4.11 10.84
N ASN A 190 -3.37 3.53 11.79
CA ASN A 190 -3.19 4.04 13.15
C ASN A 190 -1.81 4.67 13.29
N TYR A 191 -1.75 5.98 13.51
CA TYR A 191 -0.48 6.67 13.70
C TYR A 191 0.18 6.26 15.02
N PRO A 192 1.52 6.22 15.09
CA PRO A 192 2.25 5.78 16.28
C PRO A 192 2.28 6.88 17.37
N PRO A 193 2.47 6.55 18.66
CA PRO A 193 2.42 7.54 19.75
C PRO A 193 3.35 8.75 19.58
N GLU A 194 4.43 8.61 18.82
CA GLU A 194 5.44 9.62 18.57
C GLU A 194 4.97 10.72 17.61
N ALA A 195 4.03 10.41 16.70
CA ALA A 195 3.65 11.31 15.62
C ALA A 195 2.16 11.28 15.28
N GLY A 196 1.61 12.43 14.87
CA GLY A 196 0.25 12.55 14.34
C GLY A 196 0.21 13.46 13.14
N TYR A 197 -0.77 13.30 12.26
CA TYR A 197 -0.90 14.17 11.10
C TYR A 197 -1.52 15.51 11.51
N ALA A 198 -0.85 16.61 11.20
CA ALA A 198 -1.25 17.93 11.68
C ALA A 198 -2.45 18.50 10.91
N LEU A 199 -3.50 18.84 11.64
CA LEU A 199 -4.58 19.73 11.20
C LEU A 199 -4.37 21.09 11.87
N ASP A 200 -3.72 22.02 11.17
CA ASP A 200 -3.40 23.35 11.69
C ASP A 200 -4.20 24.43 10.94
N PRO A 201 -5.15 25.12 11.61
CA PRO A 201 -5.97 26.15 10.95
C PRO A 201 -5.22 27.44 10.60
N TYR A 202 -4.01 27.64 11.14
CA TYR A 202 -3.21 28.85 10.96
C TYR A 202 -2.02 28.64 10.01
N ASN A 203 -1.31 27.52 10.16
CA ASN A 203 -0.11 27.22 9.37
C ASN A 203 -0.31 26.12 8.33
N GLY A 204 -1.44 25.40 8.39
CA GLY A 204 -1.76 24.30 7.49
C GLY A 204 -2.70 24.68 6.34
N PRO A 205 -3.03 23.72 5.47
CA PRO A 205 -4.00 23.92 4.40
C PRO A 205 -5.42 24.10 4.95
N ARG A 206 -6.19 24.99 4.33
CA ARG A 206 -7.62 25.19 4.63
C ARG A 206 -8.55 24.29 3.83
N PHE A 207 -8.04 23.75 2.73
CA PHE A 207 -8.79 22.91 1.81
C PHE A 207 -8.06 21.60 1.58
N TYR A 208 -8.85 20.56 1.37
CA TYR A 208 -8.37 19.22 1.06
C TYR A 208 -9.17 18.66 -0.11
N MET A 209 -8.52 17.92 -0.99
CA MET A 209 -9.15 17.26 -2.13
C MET A 209 -9.12 15.75 -1.91
N LEU A 210 -10.29 15.11 -1.92
CA LEU A 210 -10.39 13.67 -2.05
C LEU A 210 -10.41 13.31 -3.54
N GLU A 211 -9.40 12.59 -3.97
CA GLU A 211 -9.38 11.87 -5.25
C GLU A 211 -9.83 10.44 -4.99
N THR A 212 -10.80 9.95 -5.76
CA THR A 212 -11.25 8.55 -5.72
C THR A 212 -11.10 7.94 -7.10
N HIS A 213 -10.29 6.89 -7.19
CA HIS A 213 -10.11 6.12 -8.41
C HIS A 213 -11.09 4.95 -8.41
N TYR A 214 -12.07 5.03 -9.30
CA TYR A 214 -13.01 3.95 -9.59
C TYR A 214 -12.54 3.12 -10.78
N SER A 215 -12.70 1.79 -10.71
CA SER A 215 -12.53 0.90 -11.84
C SER A 215 -13.84 0.15 -12.10
N ASN A 216 -14.36 0.29 -13.33
CA ASN A 216 -15.56 -0.38 -13.83
C ASN A 216 -15.25 -1.18 -15.10
N PRO A 217 -14.40 -2.22 -15.03
CA PRO A 217 -13.94 -2.95 -16.22
C PRO A 217 -15.06 -3.68 -16.97
N GLN A 218 -16.16 -4.02 -16.29
CA GLN A 218 -17.33 -4.65 -16.90
C GLN A 218 -18.33 -3.64 -17.47
N LEU A 219 -18.08 -2.34 -17.31
CA LEU A 219 -18.95 -1.26 -17.77
C LEU A 219 -20.38 -1.38 -17.20
N ASP A 220 -20.47 -1.75 -15.93
CA ASP A 220 -21.74 -1.94 -15.23
C ASP A 220 -22.55 -0.65 -15.23
N ASN A 221 -23.86 -0.78 -15.44
CA ASN A 221 -24.77 0.36 -15.53
C ASN A 221 -25.35 0.73 -14.15
N PHE A 222 -25.71 2.00 -14.00
CA PHE A 222 -26.43 2.52 -12.83
C PHE A 222 -25.69 2.36 -11.49
N VAL A 223 -24.37 2.23 -11.53
CA VAL A 223 -23.53 2.20 -10.33
C VAL A 223 -23.39 3.62 -9.77
N THR A 224 -23.72 3.79 -8.50
CA THR A 224 -23.60 5.05 -7.78
C THR A 224 -22.79 4.84 -6.51
N ASP A 225 -21.92 5.78 -6.16
CA ASP A 225 -21.07 5.70 -4.97
C ASP A 225 -21.10 6.98 -4.10
N ASN A 226 -20.94 6.79 -2.79
CA ASN A 226 -20.78 7.83 -1.76
C ASN A 226 -19.63 7.50 -0.81
N SER A 227 -18.67 6.67 -1.23
CA SER A 227 -17.55 6.24 -0.39
C SER A 227 -16.58 7.39 -0.12
N GLY A 228 -15.77 7.24 0.93
CA GLY A 228 -14.88 8.29 1.41
C GLY A 228 -13.91 7.84 2.50
N LEU A 229 -13.39 8.83 3.23
CA LEU A 229 -12.48 8.62 4.36
C LEU A 229 -13.04 9.26 5.63
N LYS A 230 -12.80 8.63 6.78
CA LYS A 230 -13.05 9.20 8.10
C LYS A 230 -11.75 9.34 8.87
N LEU A 231 -11.44 10.56 9.30
CA LEU A 231 -10.25 10.89 10.07
C LEU A 231 -10.64 11.13 11.53
N LEU A 232 -9.95 10.46 12.45
CA LEU A 232 -10.10 10.64 13.89
C LEU A 232 -8.96 11.49 14.43
N TYR A 233 -9.29 12.63 15.04
CA TYR A 233 -8.32 13.63 15.47
C TYR A 233 -8.56 14.13 16.89
N THR A 234 -7.50 14.62 17.53
CA THR A 234 -7.50 15.10 18.92
C THR A 234 -6.64 16.35 19.07
N ASP A 235 -6.95 17.17 20.08
CA ASP A 235 -6.17 18.33 20.49
C ASP A 235 -4.94 17.96 21.33
N LYS A 236 -4.86 16.72 21.82
CA LYS A 236 -3.68 16.18 22.51
C LYS A 236 -2.59 15.87 21.49
N LEU A 237 -1.75 16.86 21.22
CA LEU A 237 -0.65 16.77 20.27
C LEU A 237 0.38 15.71 20.70
N ARG A 238 0.83 14.92 19.73
CA ARG A 238 2.01 14.06 19.84
C ARG A 238 3.28 14.87 19.60
N THR A 239 4.43 14.26 19.88
CA THR A 239 5.73 14.95 19.83
C THR A 239 6.05 15.51 18.44
N HIS A 240 5.71 14.78 17.38
CA HIS A 240 6.04 15.17 16.03
C HIS A 240 4.83 15.28 15.11
N ASP A 241 4.92 16.19 14.14
CA ASP A 241 4.04 16.20 12.99
C ASP A 241 4.51 15.13 12.00
N ALA A 242 3.58 14.30 11.55
CA ALA A 242 3.81 13.36 10.47
C ALA A 242 3.69 14.04 9.10
N GLY A 243 4.51 13.58 8.16
CA GLY A 243 4.41 13.88 6.73
C GLY A 243 4.32 12.61 5.91
N VAL A 244 3.91 12.76 4.65
CA VAL A 244 3.95 11.71 3.63
C VAL A 244 4.93 12.14 2.54
N LEU A 245 5.88 11.27 2.21
CA LEU A 245 6.80 11.45 1.09
C LEU A 245 6.53 10.36 0.08
N SER A 246 6.08 10.73 -1.12
CA SER A 246 5.91 9.78 -2.22
C SER A 246 7.16 9.75 -3.09
N VAL A 247 7.72 8.57 -3.31
CA VAL A 247 8.89 8.31 -4.15
C VAL A 247 8.50 7.37 -5.27
N GLY A 248 8.90 7.63 -6.51
CA GLY A 248 8.40 6.81 -7.62
C GLY A 248 8.72 7.32 -9.01
N ILE A 249 8.10 6.65 -9.98
CA ILE A 249 8.07 7.09 -11.36
C ILE A 249 6.83 7.95 -11.54
N ASP A 250 7.00 9.15 -12.09
CA ASP A 250 5.88 9.99 -12.50
C ASP A 250 5.00 9.22 -13.50
N PRO A 251 3.69 9.03 -13.29
CA PRO A 251 2.85 8.24 -14.21
C PRO A 251 2.79 8.88 -15.60
N ASN A 252 3.57 8.34 -16.55
CA ASN A 252 3.68 8.89 -17.90
C ASN A 252 4.12 7.83 -18.93
N TRP A 253 3.90 8.14 -20.21
CA TRP A 253 4.16 7.22 -21.33
C TRP A 253 5.62 6.75 -21.47
N ARG A 254 6.60 7.47 -20.88
CA ARG A 254 8.03 7.09 -20.95
C ARG A 254 8.36 5.90 -20.04
N HIS A 255 7.48 5.59 -19.10
CA HIS A 255 7.55 4.33 -18.37
C HIS A 255 6.91 3.26 -19.25
N ILE A 256 7.74 2.38 -19.81
CA ILE A 256 7.29 1.36 -20.76
C ILE A 256 7.58 -0.01 -20.17
N ILE A 257 6.54 -0.85 -20.13
CA ILE A 257 6.63 -2.26 -19.73
C ILE A 257 6.39 -3.10 -20.99
N PRO A 258 7.44 -3.74 -21.52
CA PRO A 258 7.36 -4.58 -22.71
C PRO A 258 6.42 -5.80 -22.52
N PRO A 259 5.71 -6.26 -23.56
CA PRO A 259 4.83 -7.43 -23.48
C PRO A 259 5.62 -8.74 -23.34
N GLY A 260 4.95 -9.76 -22.80
CA GLY A 260 5.45 -11.13 -22.75
C GLY A 260 6.63 -11.39 -21.80
N GLN A 261 7.05 -10.39 -21.02
CA GLN A 261 8.26 -10.50 -20.22
C GLN A 261 7.98 -11.11 -18.84
N PRO A 262 8.87 -12.00 -18.36
CA PRO A 262 8.76 -12.63 -17.06
C PRO A 262 8.95 -11.65 -15.91
N GLU A 263 9.89 -10.73 -16.10
CA GLU A 263 10.36 -9.78 -15.10
C GLU A 263 10.77 -8.50 -15.83
N VAL A 264 10.13 -7.38 -15.50
CA VAL A 264 10.51 -6.04 -15.97
C VAL A 264 10.72 -5.18 -14.73
N ILE A 265 11.92 -4.61 -14.59
CA ILE A 265 12.25 -3.75 -13.45
C ILE A 265 12.13 -2.30 -13.91
N SER A 266 11.44 -1.48 -13.13
CA SER A 266 11.40 -0.03 -13.31
C SER A 266 11.79 0.65 -12.00
N GLU A 267 12.58 1.71 -12.10
CA GLU A 267 13.13 2.43 -10.95
C GLU A 267 12.73 3.91 -11.03
N GLY A 268 12.14 4.42 -9.94
CA GLY A 268 11.82 5.82 -9.71
C GLY A 268 12.72 6.42 -8.64
N HIS A 269 13.12 7.67 -8.79
CA HIS A 269 14.24 8.25 -8.04
C HIS A 269 13.86 9.54 -7.30
N CYS A 270 14.18 9.58 -6.00
CA CYS A 270 14.37 10.80 -5.23
C CYS A 270 15.87 11.04 -5.09
N ILE A 271 16.40 11.98 -5.88
CA ILE A 271 17.85 12.22 -5.94
C ILE A 271 18.39 12.81 -4.62
N ALA A 272 19.66 12.55 -4.34
CA ALA A 272 20.39 13.04 -3.16
C ALA A 272 20.24 14.56 -2.91
N ARG A 273 20.11 15.36 -3.97
CA ARG A 273 19.89 16.80 -3.84
C ARG A 273 18.53 17.14 -3.24
N CYS A 274 17.47 16.41 -3.62
CA CYS A 274 16.13 16.71 -3.12
C CYS A 274 16.03 16.46 -1.62
N THR A 275 16.67 15.39 -1.13
CA THR A 275 16.78 15.15 0.31
C THR A 275 17.78 16.12 0.95
N GLY A 276 18.91 16.41 0.31
CA GLY A 276 19.92 17.36 0.78
C GLY A 276 19.38 18.77 1.04
N ASP A 277 18.50 19.26 0.18
CA ASP A 277 17.94 20.62 0.27
C ASP A 277 16.78 20.73 1.27
N THR A 278 16.14 19.62 1.66
CA THR A 278 14.86 19.64 2.41
C THR A 278 14.83 18.84 3.71
N VAL A 279 15.67 17.81 3.84
CA VAL A 279 15.80 17.00 5.06
C VAL A 279 16.72 17.78 6.02
N PRO A 280 16.39 17.87 7.32
CA PRO A 280 17.27 18.51 8.31
C PRO A 280 18.48 17.62 8.64
N ASP A 281 19.55 18.20 9.19
CA ASP A 281 20.76 17.46 9.61
C ASP A 281 20.47 16.30 10.57
N SER A 282 19.43 16.44 11.40
CA SER A 282 18.98 15.40 12.32
C SER A 282 18.29 14.22 11.63
N GLY A 283 17.93 14.37 10.35
CA GLY A 283 17.21 13.40 9.53
C GLY A 283 15.71 13.35 9.80
N VAL A 284 15.02 12.52 9.02
CA VAL A 284 13.65 12.09 9.25
C VAL A 284 13.58 10.59 9.50
N ASN A 285 12.57 10.17 10.24
CA ASN A 285 12.31 8.79 10.63
C ASN A 285 11.08 8.30 9.88
N VAL A 286 11.28 7.46 8.87
CA VAL A 286 10.21 6.75 8.16
C VAL A 286 9.71 5.65 9.06
N PHE A 287 8.41 5.59 9.36
CA PHE A 287 7.84 4.60 10.29
C PHE A 287 6.79 3.70 9.65
N ALA A 288 6.28 4.03 8.47
CA ALA A 288 5.42 3.16 7.68
C ALA A 288 5.55 3.45 6.19
N VAL A 289 5.27 2.46 5.34
CA VAL A 289 5.26 2.63 3.89
C VAL A 289 4.06 1.95 3.26
N ILE A 290 3.55 2.49 2.17
CA ILE A 290 2.60 1.82 1.27
C ILE A 290 3.20 1.75 -0.13
N MET A 291 3.03 0.61 -0.79
CA MET A 291 3.56 0.32 -2.11
C MET A 291 2.40 0.24 -3.10
N HIS A 292 2.50 0.96 -4.21
CA HIS A 292 1.43 1.08 -5.19
C HIS A 292 1.95 0.79 -6.60
N THR A 293 1.36 -0.24 -7.21
CA THR A 293 1.38 -0.51 -8.65
C THR A 293 -0.05 -0.81 -9.12
N HIS A 294 -0.23 -0.97 -10.43
CA HIS A 294 -1.42 -1.62 -10.97
C HIS A 294 -1.16 -3.13 -11.13
N GLN A 295 -1.87 -3.77 -12.04
CA GLN A 295 -2.12 -5.22 -12.10
C GLN A 295 -0.87 -6.10 -12.31
N LEU A 296 0.16 -5.57 -12.96
CA LEU A 296 1.36 -6.32 -13.35
C LEU A 296 2.40 -6.42 -12.24
N GLY A 297 2.28 -5.62 -11.17
CA GLY A 297 3.25 -5.61 -10.07
C GLY A 297 3.36 -6.96 -9.35
N LYS A 298 4.60 -7.33 -9.00
CA LYS A 298 4.95 -8.58 -8.30
C LYS A 298 5.95 -8.40 -7.18
N LYS A 299 6.82 -7.40 -7.27
CA LYS A 299 7.76 -7.04 -6.20
C LYS A 299 7.89 -5.53 -6.14
N VAL A 300 8.00 -4.99 -4.94
CA VAL A 300 8.25 -3.56 -4.75
C VAL A 300 9.28 -3.37 -3.63
N ARG A 301 10.23 -2.46 -3.83
CA ARG A 301 11.23 -2.09 -2.82
C ARG A 301 11.41 -0.59 -2.75
N LEU A 302 11.65 -0.08 -1.54
CA LEU A 302 12.15 1.26 -1.30
C LEU A 302 13.59 1.16 -0.83
N ARG A 303 14.52 1.42 -1.74
CA ARG A 303 15.96 1.35 -1.52
C ARG A 303 16.48 2.71 -1.05
N GLN A 304 17.55 2.69 -0.28
CA GLN A 304 18.21 3.87 0.26
C GLN A 304 19.70 3.79 -0.01
N ILE A 305 20.25 4.83 -0.64
CA ILE A 305 21.67 4.92 -0.97
C ILE A 305 22.24 6.12 -0.24
N ARG A 306 23.29 5.90 0.54
CA ARG A 306 24.00 6.90 1.33
C ARG A 306 25.47 6.87 0.97
N ASP A 307 25.99 7.96 0.43
CA ASP A 307 27.40 8.11 0.06
C ASP A 307 27.96 6.95 -0.78
N GLY A 308 27.16 6.45 -1.73
CA GLY A 308 27.51 5.33 -2.60
C GLY A 308 27.42 3.94 -1.96
N LYS A 309 27.02 3.84 -0.69
CA LYS A 309 26.64 2.58 -0.04
C LYS A 309 25.13 2.41 -0.11
N GLU A 310 24.69 1.24 -0.55
CA GLU A 310 23.29 0.85 -0.45
C GLU A 310 23.02 0.30 0.95
N MET A 311 22.09 0.95 1.64
CA MET A 311 21.61 0.55 2.96
C MET A 311 20.59 -0.60 2.82
N PRO A 312 20.28 -1.35 3.89
CA PRO A 312 19.13 -2.24 3.87
C PRO A 312 17.89 -1.48 3.36
N PRO A 313 17.07 -2.08 2.49
CA PRO A 313 15.90 -1.40 1.94
C PRO A 313 14.99 -0.96 3.10
N ILE A 314 14.48 0.27 3.02
CA ILE A 314 13.53 0.83 4.00
C ILE A 314 12.32 -0.11 4.12
N ALA A 315 11.88 -0.63 2.97
CA ALA A 315 10.89 -1.70 2.88
C ALA A 315 11.07 -2.49 1.59
N ALA A 316 10.67 -3.76 1.63
CA ALA A 316 10.67 -4.64 0.49
C ALA A 316 9.48 -5.61 0.61
N ASP A 317 8.88 -5.93 -0.53
CA ASP A 317 7.93 -7.03 -0.67
C ASP A 317 8.28 -7.84 -1.91
N ALA A 318 8.76 -9.07 -1.70
CA ALA A 318 9.08 -9.99 -2.80
C ALA A 318 7.86 -10.79 -3.31
N SER A 319 6.72 -10.70 -2.62
CA SER A 319 5.47 -11.41 -2.96
C SER A 319 4.29 -10.44 -3.09
N TYR A 320 4.56 -9.22 -3.57
CA TYR A 320 3.59 -8.13 -3.65
C TYR A 320 2.36 -8.51 -4.49
N ASP A 321 1.18 -8.16 -3.98
CA ASP A 321 -0.10 -8.34 -4.65
C ASP A 321 -0.84 -6.99 -4.77
N PRO A 322 -1.10 -6.49 -5.99
CA PRO A 322 -1.78 -5.21 -6.19
C PRO A 322 -3.24 -5.20 -5.69
N SER A 323 -3.85 -6.35 -5.39
CA SER A 323 -5.16 -6.41 -4.74
C SER A 323 -5.10 -6.18 -3.22
N TYR A 324 -3.90 -6.06 -2.65
CA TYR A 324 -3.66 -5.84 -1.22
C TYR A 324 -2.57 -4.81 -0.98
N GLN A 325 -3.00 -3.58 -0.72
CA GLN A 325 -2.16 -2.42 -0.58
C GLN A 325 -2.54 -1.68 0.71
N GLU A 326 -1.69 -1.80 1.72
CA GLU A 326 -1.86 -1.09 2.98
C GLU A 326 -0.54 -0.48 3.45
N TYR A 327 -0.63 0.47 4.38
CA TYR A 327 0.55 0.95 5.07
C TYR A 327 1.13 -0.12 5.98
N ARG A 328 2.32 -0.60 5.63
CA ARG A 328 3.12 -1.48 6.48
C ARG A 328 3.92 -0.65 7.44
N ARG A 329 3.66 -0.85 8.73
CA ARG A 329 4.48 -0.26 9.78
C ARG A 329 5.84 -0.96 9.82
N LEU A 330 6.89 -0.14 9.85
CA LEU A 330 8.26 -0.63 10.02
C LEU A 330 8.47 -1.05 11.47
N GLN A 331 9.22 -2.14 11.69
CA GLN A 331 9.52 -2.62 13.05
C GLN A 331 10.36 -1.59 13.82
N ARG A 332 11.30 -0.95 13.12
CA ARG A 332 12.08 0.18 13.61
C ARG A 332 12.01 1.30 12.57
N PRO A 333 11.77 2.57 12.97
CA PRO A 333 11.80 3.65 12.00
C PRO A 333 13.14 3.72 11.26
N ALA A 334 13.09 3.81 9.93
CA ALA A 334 14.28 3.95 9.09
C ALA A 334 14.67 5.42 8.98
N LYS A 335 15.95 5.72 9.18
CA LYS A 335 16.44 7.10 9.20
C LYS A 335 16.92 7.54 7.81
N VAL A 336 16.28 8.55 7.25
CA VAL A 336 16.71 9.24 6.03
C VAL A 336 17.44 10.52 6.42
N LEU A 337 18.66 10.69 5.90
CA LEU A 337 19.53 11.84 6.15
C LEU A 337 19.57 12.75 4.91
N PRO A 338 19.99 14.01 5.07
CA PRO A 338 20.26 14.88 3.93
C PRO A 338 21.32 14.24 3.03
N GLY A 339 21.11 14.28 1.71
CA GLY A 339 22.01 13.67 0.74
C GLY A 339 21.74 12.20 0.42
N ASP A 340 20.81 11.54 1.13
CA ASP A 340 20.40 10.18 0.78
C ASP A 340 19.62 10.15 -0.54
N HIS A 341 19.91 9.19 -1.40
CA HIS A 341 19.12 8.92 -2.61
C HIS A 341 18.13 7.79 -2.32
N LEU A 342 16.84 8.01 -2.58
CA LEU A 342 15.81 6.98 -2.43
C LEU A 342 15.37 6.45 -3.79
N ILE A 343 15.21 5.13 -3.92
CA ILE A 343 14.78 4.48 -5.17
C ILE A 343 13.56 3.60 -4.88
N ALA A 344 12.44 3.92 -5.54
CA ALA A 344 11.31 3.02 -5.64
C ALA A 344 11.56 2.05 -6.80
N GLU A 345 11.76 0.78 -6.51
CA GLU A 345 12.01 -0.29 -7.48
C GLU A 345 10.75 -1.16 -7.57
N CYS A 346 10.13 -1.22 -8.75
CA CYS A 346 8.97 -2.06 -9.01
C CYS A 346 9.34 -3.14 -10.03
N THR A 347 8.93 -4.36 -9.75
CA THR A 347 9.12 -5.51 -10.63
C THR A 347 7.76 -5.98 -11.14
N TYR A 348 7.60 -6.02 -12.45
CA TYR A 348 6.37 -6.40 -13.14
C TYR A 348 6.51 -7.75 -13.84
N SER A 349 5.40 -8.47 -13.98
CA SER A 349 5.28 -9.63 -14.86
C SER A 349 4.25 -9.34 -15.96
N SER A 350 4.72 -9.11 -17.18
CA SER A 350 3.88 -8.83 -18.36
C SER A 350 3.66 -10.06 -19.25
N ARG A 351 3.94 -11.27 -18.77
CA ARG A 351 3.73 -12.56 -19.49
C ARG A 351 2.35 -12.68 -20.14
N THR A 352 1.32 -12.14 -19.51
CA THR A 352 -0.08 -12.21 -19.96
C THR A 352 -0.45 -11.11 -20.94
N ARG A 353 0.41 -10.10 -21.13
CA ARG A 353 0.15 -8.96 -22.02
C ARG A 353 0.73 -9.23 -23.40
N GLN A 354 -0.11 -9.03 -24.41
CA GLN A 354 0.27 -9.16 -25.83
C GLN A 354 0.83 -7.86 -26.42
N THR A 355 0.45 -6.72 -25.83
CA THR A 355 0.89 -5.38 -26.22
C THR A 355 1.66 -4.72 -25.09
N ILE A 356 2.45 -3.70 -25.42
CA ILE A 356 3.10 -2.84 -24.44
C ILE A 356 2.10 -2.30 -23.40
N THR A 357 2.57 -2.12 -22.19
CA THR A 357 1.86 -1.40 -21.13
C THR A 357 2.65 -0.14 -20.79
N LEU A 358 1.99 1.01 -20.78
CA LEU A 358 2.62 2.29 -20.47
C LEU A 358 2.35 2.69 -19.02
N GLY A 359 3.17 3.59 -18.49
CA GLY A 359 2.90 4.25 -17.23
C GLY A 359 1.77 5.27 -17.37
N GLY A 360 0.89 5.33 -16.39
CA GLY A 360 -0.28 6.20 -16.42
C GLY A 360 -1.23 5.96 -15.26
N LEU A 361 -2.40 6.60 -15.33
CA LEU A 361 -3.34 6.66 -14.22
C LEU A 361 -4.42 5.58 -14.29
N THR A 362 -4.66 5.00 -15.46
CA THR A 362 -5.72 4.00 -15.68
C THR A 362 -5.27 2.61 -15.23
N THR A 363 -6.21 1.73 -14.89
CA THR A 363 -5.89 0.35 -14.45
C THR A 363 -5.30 -0.54 -15.55
N LYS A 364 -5.37 -0.11 -16.82
CA LYS A 364 -4.74 -0.76 -17.98
C LYS A 364 -3.26 -0.39 -18.14
N GLU A 365 -2.90 0.79 -17.67
CA GLU A 365 -1.55 1.33 -17.54
C GLU A 365 -0.92 0.86 -16.21
N GLU A 366 0.31 1.28 -15.93
CA GLU A 366 1.02 0.95 -14.70
C GLU A 366 1.54 2.16 -13.93
N THR A 367 1.82 1.94 -12.65
CA THR A 367 2.43 2.91 -11.75
C THR A 367 3.55 2.25 -10.95
N CYS A 368 4.52 3.04 -10.51
CA CYS A 368 5.55 2.63 -9.55
C CYS A 368 5.71 3.70 -8.48
N LEU A 369 4.91 3.62 -7.42
CA LEU A 369 4.91 4.62 -6.36
C LEU A 369 5.07 3.95 -4.99
N VAL A 370 5.90 4.52 -4.13
CA VAL A 370 6.00 4.16 -2.71
C VAL A 370 5.82 5.41 -1.87
N SER A 371 4.78 5.42 -1.03
CA SER A 371 4.52 6.51 -0.09
C SER A 371 5.01 6.13 1.30
N ALA A 372 5.90 6.95 1.85
CA ALA A 372 6.49 6.78 3.17
C ALA A 372 5.88 7.78 4.16
N LEU A 373 5.37 7.27 5.28
CA LEU A 373 4.99 8.08 6.44
C LEU A 373 6.22 8.31 7.32
N TYR A 374 6.51 9.56 7.64
CA TYR A 374 7.71 9.94 8.37
C TYR A 374 7.49 11.07 9.37
N TYR A 375 8.43 11.27 10.28
CA TYR A 375 8.53 12.44 11.15
C TYR A 375 9.99 12.84 11.43
N PRO A 376 10.29 14.12 11.75
CA PRO A 376 9.37 15.26 11.71
C PRO A 376 9.04 15.65 10.26
N ARG A 377 7.89 16.29 10.07
CA ARG A 377 7.44 16.79 8.76
C ARG A 377 8.43 17.80 8.16
N ILE A 378 8.70 17.67 6.85
CA ILE A 378 9.58 18.55 6.06
C ILE A 378 8.83 19.18 4.87
N ASP A 379 9.45 20.14 4.19
CA ASP A 379 8.89 20.79 2.99
C ASP A 379 9.24 20.03 1.69
N LEU A 380 9.04 18.71 1.70
CA LEU A 380 9.17 17.83 0.54
C LEU A 380 7.99 16.84 0.57
N SER A 381 7.19 16.83 -0.50
CA SER A 381 6.02 15.97 -0.58
C SER A 381 6.14 14.88 -1.64
N LEU A 382 6.59 15.24 -2.83
CA LEU A 382 6.73 14.29 -3.95
C LEU A 382 8.17 14.31 -4.44
N CYS A 383 8.67 13.13 -4.74
CA CYS A 383 10.03 12.91 -5.18
C CYS A 383 10.00 11.86 -6.30
N TYR A 384 9.58 12.31 -7.48
CA TYR A 384 9.42 11.44 -8.64
C TYR A 384 10.56 11.60 -9.63
N SER A 385 10.63 10.68 -10.57
CA SER A 385 11.46 10.83 -11.77
C SER A 385 10.73 10.32 -12.98
N LEU A 386 11.13 10.79 -14.16
CA LEU A 386 10.73 10.22 -15.44
C LEU A 386 11.96 9.90 -16.27
N PRO A 387 11.98 8.78 -17.02
CA PRO A 387 13.04 8.52 -17.99
C PRO A 387 13.23 9.71 -18.93
N ALA A 388 14.49 10.07 -19.18
CA ALA A 388 14.81 11.15 -20.10
C ALA A 388 14.36 10.78 -21.51
N LEU A 389 13.88 11.76 -22.27
CA LEU A 389 13.41 11.48 -23.63
C LEU A 389 14.52 10.86 -24.50
N PRO A 390 15.77 11.37 -24.50
CA PRO A 390 16.86 10.74 -25.25
C PRO A 390 17.12 9.28 -24.85
N THR A 391 17.06 8.97 -23.55
CA THR A 391 17.21 7.60 -23.04
C THR A 391 16.18 6.65 -23.65
N VAL A 392 14.91 7.05 -23.67
CA VAL A 392 13.82 6.23 -24.23
C VAL A 392 13.92 6.10 -25.74
N LEU A 393 14.27 7.17 -26.45
CA LEU A 393 14.41 7.12 -27.90
C LEU A 393 15.58 6.22 -28.31
N HIS A 394 16.74 6.38 -27.68
CA HIS A 394 17.91 5.56 -27.99
C HIS A 394 17.69 4.08 -27.64
N SER A 395 16.97 3.76 -26.56
CA SER A 395 16.66 2.35 -26.22
C SER A 395 15.76 1.68 -27.26
N LEU A 396 14.99 2.47 -28.02
CA LEU A 396 14.15 2.03 -29.13
C LEU A 396 14.86 2.09 -30.50
N GLY A 397 16.13 2.51 -30.53
CA GLY A 397 16.90 2.71 -31.76
C GLY A 397 16.44 3.92 -32.58
N ILE A 398 15.93 4.96 -31.92
CA ILE A 398 15.48 6.22 -32.54
C ILE A 398 16.49 7.31 -32.19
N ASP A 399 17.02 8.02 -33.19
CA ASP A 399 17.96 9.13 -32.94
C ASP A 399 17.24 10.48 -32.83
N LYS A 400 16.22 10.69 -33.67
CA LYS A 400 15.55 12.00 -33.77
C LYS A 400 14.07 11.88 -34.14
N LEU A 401 13.24 12.63 -33.42
CA LEU A 401 11.83 12.89 -33.75
C LEU A 401 11.67 14.31 -34.33
N GLU A 402 10.73 14.49 -35.26
CA GLU A 402 10.37 15.80 -35.81
C GLU A 402 8.92 15.80 -36.34
N GLY A 403 8.36 17.00 -36.49
CA GLY A 403 7.05 17.24 -37.07
C GLY A 403 5.99 17.68 -36.05
N PRO A 404 4.79 18.04 -36.54
CA PRO A 404 3.64 18.30 -35.67
C PRO A 404 3.17 17.00 -35.01
N SER A 405 2.46 17.10 -33.88
CA SER A 405 1.86 15.93 -33.23
C SER A 405 0.89 15.22 -34.20
N PRO A 406 0.97 13.88 -34.39
CA PRO A 406 1.89 12.96 -33.73
C PRO A 406 3.32 13.02 -34.31
N LEU A 407 4.32 13.05 -33.42
CA LEU A 407 5.74 13.09 -33.77
C LEU A 407 6.14 11.90 -34.64
N LYS A 408 6.96 12.15 -35.67
CA LYS A 408 7.48 11.11 -36.56
C LYS A 408 8.96 10.91 -36.39
N ILE A 409 9.42 9.67 -36.59
CA ILE A 409 10.83 9.31 -36.57
C ILE A 409 11.48 9.85 -37.85
N MET A 410 12.57 10.62 -37.70
CA MET A 410 13.38 11.09 -38.82
C MET A 410 14.58 10.19 -39.11
N SER A 411 15.19 9.68 -38.03
CA SER A 411 16.43 8.92 -38.01
C SER A 411 16.30 7.81 -36.96
N PRO A 412 16.75 6.59 -37.28
CA PRO A 412 17.53 6.21 -38.46
C PRO A 412 16.66 5.99 -39.73
N PRO A 413 17.26 5.91 -40.95
CA PRO A 413 16.51 5.84 -42.22
C PRO A 413 15.51 4.68 -42.30
N GLU A 414 15.79 3.57 -41.63
CA GLU A 414 14.97 2.35 -41.62
C GLU A 414 13.65 2.57 -40.88
N LEU A 415 13.60 3.52 -39.95
CA LEU A 415 12.41 3.87 -39.16
C LEU A 415 11.75 5.17 -39.63
N ARG A 416 12.31 5.81 -40.67
CA ARG A 416 11.87 7.13 -41.09
C ARG A 416 10.40 7.14 -41.49
N GLY A 417 9.65 8.08 -40.92
CA GLY A 417 8.23 8.29 -41.19
C GLY A 417 7.28 7.50 -40.29
N MET A 418 7.78 6.51 -39.53
CA MET A 418 6.99 5.80 -38.51
C MET A 418 6.67 6.71 -37.33
N THR A 419 5.54 6.48 -36.66
CA THR A 419 5.26 7.10 -35.36
C THR A 419 5.92 6.32 -34.22
N LEU A 420 5.98 6.93 -33.03
CA LEU A 420 6.50 6.24 -31.84
C LEU A 420 5.62 5.05 -31.46
N GLU A 421 4.30 5.18 -31.58
CA GLU A 421 3.33 4.13 -31.30
C GLU A 421 3.52 2.94 -32.24
N GLU A 422 3.67 3.20 -33.55
CA GLU A 422 3.99 2.17 -34.55
C GLU A 422 5.31 1.47 -34.21
N ARG A 423 6.34 2.23 -33.80
CA ARG A 423 7.62 1.67 -33.39
C ARG A 423 7.48 0.78 -32.16
N LEU A 424 6.74 1.20 -31.13
CA LEU A 424 6.54 0.41 -29.91
C LEU A 424 5.79 -0.91 -30.15
N VAL A 425 4.87 -0.92 -31.10
CA VAL A 425 4.11 -2.12 -31.49
C VAL A 425 4.95 -3.07 -32.36
N THR A 426 5.80 -2.53 -33.24
CA THR A 426 6.62 -3.32 -34.18
C THR A 426 8.01 -3.68 -33.66
N TYR A 427 8.42 -3.13 -32.51
CA TYR A 427 9.71 -3.42 -31.89
C TYR A 427 9.80 -4.90 -31.50
N ASP A 428 10.89 -5.56 -31.88
CA ASP A 428 11.16 -6.95 -31.47
C ASP A 428 11.58 -7.00 -30.00
N TRP A 429 10.59 -7.05 -29.12
CA TRP A 429 10.76 -7.17 -27.68
C TRP A 429 11.38 -8.51 -27.29
N GLN A 430 11.25 -9.57 -28.07
CA GLN A 430 11.81 -10.87 -27.71
C GLN A 430 13.34 -10.85 -27.79
N SER A 431 13.88 -10.23 -28.85
CA SER A 431 15.34 -10.17 -29.05
C SER A 431 16.00 -8.97 -28.36
N ASN A 432 15.28 -7.84 -28.22
CA ASN A 432 15.88 -6.59 -27.78
C ASN A 432 15.49 -6.14 -26.36
N PHE A 433 14.66 -6.92 -25.64
CA PHE A 433 14.21 -6.56 -24.29
C PHE A 433 15.37 -6.24 -23.34
N GLN A 434 16.41 -7.08 -23.30
CA GLN A 434 17.51 -6.88 -22.36
C GLN A 434 18.25 -5.55 -22.62
N THR A 435 18.55 -5.24 -23.88
CA THR A 435 19.16 -3.97 -24.29
C THR A 435 18.27 -2.78 -23.89
N PHE A 436 16.97 -2.89 -24.11
CA PHE A 436 16.01 -1.86 -23.70
C PHE A 436 15.99 -1.68 -22.17
N ALA A 437 15.90 -2.78 -21.42
CA ALA A 437 15.83 -2.78 -19.97
C ALA A 437 17.11 -2.18 -19.36
N ASP A 438 18.28 -2.57 -19.85
CA ASP A 438 19.56 -2.02 -19.37
C ASP A 438 19.70 -0.53 -19.72
N ALA A 439 19.33 -0.13 -20.93
CA ALA A 439 19.41 1.27 -21.37
C ALA A 439 18.47 2.19 -20.57
N THR A 440 17.24 1.75 -20.32
CA THR A 440 16.25 2.53 -19.55
C THR A 440 16.58 2.58 -18.07
N ARG A 441 17.15 1.51 -17.51
CA ARG A 441 17.57 1.45 -16.10
C ARG A 441 18.82 2.28 -15.80
N GLN A 442 19.82 2.23 -16.67
CA GLN A 442 21.09 2.93 -16.46
C GLN A 442 21.15 4.31 -17.12
N GLY A 443 20.17 4.63 -17.96
CA GLY A 443 20.09 5.89 -18.68
C GLY A 443 19.78 7.08 -17.78
N THR A 444 19.80 8.27 -18.38
CA THR A 444 19.45 9.50 -17.67
C THR A 444 17.93 9.59 -17.45
N PHE A 445 17.57 10.30 -16.39
CA PHE A 445 16.19 10.60 -16.02
C PHE A 445 16.06 12.05 -15.58
N LYS A 446 14.86 12.60 -15.67
CA LYS A 446 14.55 13.92 -15.14
C LYS A 446 13.99 13.76 -13.72
N PRO A 447 14.59 14.37 -12.68
CA PRO A 447 14.02 14.39 -11.34
C PRO A 447 12.88 15.41 -11.24
N LEU A 448 11.86 15.09 -10.47
CA LEU A 448 10.67 15.90 -10.20
C LEU A 448 10.42 15.91 -8.70
N CYS A 449 11.11 16.80 -7.99
CA CYS A 449 10.94 16.96 -6.55
C CYS A 449 10.12 18.21 -6.28
N SER A 450 8.98 18.06 -5.62
CA SER A 450 8.10 19.17 -5.28
C SER A 450 7.97 19.35 -3.78
N ASN A 451 7.98 20.62 -3.38
CA ASN A 451 7.70 21.01 -2.01
C ASN A 451 6.21 20.89 -1.70
N THR A 452 5.83 21.16 -0.45
CA THR A 452 4.43 21.03 -0.01
C THR A 452 3.48 22.10 -0.60
N LYS A 453 4.00 23.02 -1.41
CA LYS A 453 3.23 24.02 -2.16
C LYS A 453 3.12 23.69 -3.66
N GLY A 454 3.66 22.55 -4.10
CA GLY A 454 3.69 22.17 -5.52
C GLY A 454 4.76 22.84 -6.36
N THR A 455 5.65 23.63 -5.75
CA THR A 455 6.76 24.22 -6.48
C THR A 455 7.84 23.17 -6.68
N ILE A 456 8.22 22.94 -7.93
CA ILE A 456 9.36 22.08 -8.27
C ILE A 456 10.62 22.76 -7.74
N LEU A 457 11.43 22.02 -6.96
CA LEU A 457 12.65 22.55 -6.37
C LEU A 457 13.63 22.99 -7.48
N PRO A 458 14.30 24.16 -7.33
CA PRO A 458 15.21 24.70 -8.33
C PRO A 458 16.28 23.70 -8.78
N GLU A 459 16.70 23.78 -10.04
CA GLU A 459 17.78 22.97 -10.65
C GLU A 459 17.53 21.45 -10.76
N THR A 460 16.33 20.96 -10.44
CA THR A 460 15.85 19.62 -10.88
C THR A 460 15.45 19.60 -12.36
N SER A 461 15.62 20.71 -13.08
CA SER A 461 15.38 20.83 -14.52
C SER A 461 16.44 20.14 -15.39
N ILE A 462 17.55 19.71 -14.80
CA ILE A 462 18.66 19.03 -15.49
C ILE A 462 18.49 17.52 -15.36
N GLU A 463 18.82 16.79 -16.43
CA GLU A 463 18.86 15.33 -16.39
C GLU A 463 19.87 14.84 -15.33
N SER A 464 19.47 13.83 -14.57
CA SER A 464 20.28 13.15 -13.57
C SER A 464 20.65 11.75 -14.05
N HIS A 465 21.75 11.24 -13.52
CA HIS A 465 22.21 9.88 -13.76
C HIS A 465 21.83 8.96 -12.62
N TYR A 466 21.87 7.65 -12.89
CA TYR A 466 21.79 6.63 -11.87
C TYR A 466 22.85 6.85 -10.78
N PRO A 467 22.51 6.72 -9.48
CA PRO A 467 23.49 6.94 -8.41
C PRO A 467 24.62 5.91 -8.51
N ARG A 468 25.86 6.36 -8.27
CA ARG A 468 27.01 5.45 -8.25
C ARG A 468 27.00 4.61 -6.97
N ILE A 469 26.57 3.36 -7.08
CA ILE A 469 26.57 2.41 -5.97
C ILE A 469 27.90 1.64 -5.97
N LEU A 470 28.74 1.91 -4.97
CA LEU A 470 30.03 1.26 -4.74
C LEU A 470 29.89 -0.01 -3.91
N TRP A 471 28.96 -0.01 -2.96
CA TRP A 471 28.70 -1.13 -2.06
C TRP A 471 27.21 -1.48 -2.13
N PRO A 472 26.82 -2.40 -3.03
CA PRO A 472 25.44 -2.85 -3.10
C PRO A 472 25.07 -3.64 -1.85
N TYR A 473 23.80 -3.54 -1.44
CA TYR A 473 23.30 -4.31 -0.32
C TYR A 473 23.14 -5.78 -0.73
N GLN A 474 23.50 -6.67 0.18
CA GLN A 474 23.29 -8.10 0.00
C GLN A 474 22.37 -8.58 1.11
N ASP A 475 21.28 -9.25 0.73
CA ASP A 475 20.39 -9.87 1.71
C ASP A 475 21.17 -10.85 2.59
N PRO A 476 21.00 -10.80 3.92
CA PRO A 476 21.64 -11.75 4.81
C PRO A 476 21.17 -13.16 4.44
N LYS A 477 22.10 -13.99 3.95
CA LYS A 477 21.84 -15.42 3.70
C LYS A 477 21.71 -16.11 5.05
N VAL A 478 20.50 -16.23 5.57
CA VAL A 478 20.25 -17.01 6.78
C VAL A 478 20.20 -18.49 6.38
N PRO A 479 21.18 -19.33 6.77
CA PRO A 479 21.09 -20.76 6.50
C PRO A 479 19.91 -21.34 7.28
N CYS A 480 19.01 -22.06 6.59
CA CYS A 480 17.96 -22.84 7.22
C CYS A 480 18.59 -23.93 8.10
N THR A 481 18.87 -23.61 9.35
CA THR A 481 19.33 -24.59 10.33
C THR A 481 18.13 -25.43 10.75
N ARG A 482 18.13 -26.71 10.37
CA ARG A 482 17.20 -27.69 10.92
C ARG A 482 17.34 -27.63 12.45
N LYS A 483 16.30 -27.18 13.16
CA LYS A 483 16.29 -27.28 14.62
C LYS A 483 16.48 -28.76 14.98
N PRO A 484 17.46 -29.12 15.82
CA PRO A 484 17.52 -30.48 16.34
C PRO A 484 16.23 -30.75 17.11
N GLN A 485 15.64 -31.94 16.93
CA GLN A 485 14.45 -32.36 17.66
C GLN A 485 14.72 -32.24 19.16
N ARG A 486 14.17 -31.21 19.81
CA ARG A 486 14.18 -31.10 21.26
C ARG A 486 13.13 -32.08 21.79
N ASN A 487 13.60 -33.18 22.37
CA ASN A 487 12.77 -34.10 23.14
C ASN A 487 12.05 -33.35 24.26
N LYS A 488 10.77 -33.69 24.49
CA LYS A 488 9.85 -33.09 25.49
C LYS A 488 10.41 -32.94 26.91
N LEU A 489 11.51 -33.62 27.25
CA LEU A 489 12.15 -33.56 28.56
C LEU A 489 12.96 -32.27 28.80
N SER A 490 13.43 -31.56 27.76
CA SER A 490 14.28 -30.38 27.95
C SER A 490 13.51 -29.08 28.24
N MET A 491 12.18 -29.09 28.24
CA MET A 491 11.36 -27.91 28.58
C MET A 491 11.14 -27.72 30.08
N LEU A 492 11.48 -28.72 30.91
CA LEU A 492 11.20 -28.68 32.36
C LEU A 492 12.38 -28.18 33.22
N LEU A 493 13.55 -27.91 32.65
CA LEU A 493 14.78 -27.64 33.41
C LEU A 493 15.55 -26.39 32.94
N SER A 494 14.85 -25.34 32.53
CA SER A 494 15.51 -24.07 32.18
C SER A 494 14.75 -22.89 32.77
N GLU A 495 14.71 -22.85 34.10
CA GLU A 495 14.60 -21.61 34.86
C GLU A 495 16.01 -21.05 35.09
N ASP A 496 16.09 -19.72 34.98
CA ASP A 496 17.17 -18.81 35.33
C ASP A 496 18.50 -18.84 34.56
N GLY A 497 18.80 -17.69 33.95
CA GLY A 497 20.06 -17.39 33.27
C GLY A 497 20.00 -16.05 32.55
N ASP A 498 20.18 -14.98 33.31
CA ASP A 498 20.42 -13.60 32.83
C ASP A 498 21.80 -13.52 32.14
N ILE A 499 21.86 -13.16 30.85
CA ILE A 499 23.10 -12.73 30.17
C ILE A 499 22.76 -11.69 29.09
N GLY A 500 23.07 -10.43 29.39
CA GLY A 500 24.16 -9.67 28.75
C GLY A 500 24.05 -9.36 27.25
N GLY A 501 24.11 -8.05 26.94
CA GLY A 501 23.91 -7.49 25.60
C GLY A 501 24.90 -7.96 24.52
N ALA A 502 24.35 -8.01 23.31
CA ALA A 502 25.09 -8.00 22.06
C ALA A 502 24.34 -7.07 21.08
N GLU A 503 25.09 -6.22 20.39
CA GLU A 503 24.63 -5.24 19.41
C GLU A 503 23.74 -5.92 18.36
N SER A 504 22.45 -5.54 18.28
CA SER A 504 21.48 -6.15 17.37
C SER A 504 21.34 -5.33 16.08
N ASP A 505 21.55 -5.99 14.96
CA ASP A 505 21.50 -5.54 13.56
C ASP A 505 20.44 -4.48 13.19
N GLU A 506 20.83 -3.61 12.24
CA GLU A 506 20.16 -2.39 11.79
C GLU A 506 18.99 -2.58 10.79
N SER A 507 18.53 -3.80 10.51
CA SER A 507 17.58 -4.05 9.42
C SER A 507 16.11 -4.16 9.85
N ASN A 508 15.20 -3.55 9.06
CA ASN A 508 13.75 -3.82 9.09
C ASN A 508 13.38 -5.19 8.47
N ALA A 509 14.36 -5.94 7.98
CA ALA A 509 14.31 -7.38 7.84
C ALA A 509 14.84 -7.98 9.15
N VAL A 510 14.00 -8.56 10.00
CA VAL A 510 14.44 -9.03 11.32
C VAL A 510 14.62 -10.54 11.36
N GLU A 511 15.76 -10.95 11.93
CA GLU A 511 16.12 -12.29 12.38
C GLU A 511 14.98 -13.07 13.03
N ARG A 512 14.80 -14.32 12.60
CA ARG A 512 13.94 -15.32 13.22
C ARG A 512 14.52 -15.75 14.58
N GLY A 513 14.10 -15.14 15.70
CA GLY A 513 14.46 -15.73 16.99
C GLY A 513 14.26 -14.94 18.28
N GLN A 514 13.07 -14.42 18.59
CA GLN A 514 12.73 -14.13 19.99
C GLN A 514 11.39 -14.76 20.40
N LEU A 515 11.47 -15.61 21.43
CA LEU A 515 10.41 -16.41 22.03
C LEU A 515 9.29 -15.53 22.60
N VAL A 516 8.11 -15.57 21.98
CA VAL A 516 6.88 -15.07 22.59
C VAL A 516 6.43 -16.08 23.66
N ARG A 517 6.76 -15.82 24.94
CA ARG A 517 6.17 -16.54 26.08
C ARG A 517 4.69 -16.17 26.20
N ASN A 518 3.78 -17.08 25.85
CA ASN A 518 2.35 -16.91 26.08
C ASN A 518 1.93 -17.60 27.39
N LYS A 519 1.45 -16.81 28.36
CA LYS A 519 0.58 -17.28 29.44
C LYS A 519 -0.86 -17.33 28.91
N VAL A 520 -1.49 -18.50 28.99
CA VAL A 520 -2.88 -18.72 28.60
C VAL A 520 -3.79 -18.20 29.73
N SER A 521 -4.60 -17.19 29.45
CA SER A 521 -5.72 -16.78 30.31
C SER A 521 -7.01 -17.29 29.68
N ARG A 522 -7.69 -18.23 30.35
CA ARG A 522 -9.05 -18.65 30.01
C ARG A 522 -10.02 -17.61 30.57
N SER A 523 -10.79 -16.96 29.70
CA SER A 523 -12.02 -16.26 30.12
C SER A 523 -13.20 -17.13 29.76
N SER A 524 -14.02 -17.47 30.75
CA SER A 524 -15.30 -18.14 30.62
C SER A 524 -16.35 -17.21 31.21
N ASP A 525 -17.00 -16.42 30.37
CA ASP A 525 -18.19 -15.67 30.76
C ASP A 525 -19.43 -16.50 30.43
N ALA A 526 -19.88 -17.25 31.43
CA ALA A 526 -21.22 -17.80 31.50
C ALA A 526 -22.14 -16.73 32.08
N SER A 527 -22.97 -16.10 31.24
CA SER A 527 -24.04 -15.22 31.72
C SER A 527 -25.18 -16.07 32.30
N SER A 528 -25.30 -16.00 33.62
CA SER A 528 -26.39 -16.53 34.44
C SER A 528 -27.73 -15.86 34.14
N LEU A 529 -28.72 -16.62 33.66
CA LEU A 529 -30.13 -16.28 33.79
C LEU A 529 -30.76 -17.25 34.79
N ALA A 530 -31.26 -16.69 35.89
CA ALA A 530 -31.85 -17.41 37.00
C ALA A 530 -33.27 -17.88 36.68
N ALA A 531 -33.46 -19.19 36.88
CA ALA A 531 -34.62 -19.95 37.34
C ALA A 531 -36.06 -19.41 37.14
N GLY A 532 -36.88 -20.26 36.51
CA GLY A 532 -38.34 -20.23 36.60
C GLY A 532 -39.01 -21.52 36.10
N SER A 533 -39.13 -22.50 37.00
CA SER A 533 -40.20 -23.52 37.08
C SER A 533 -40.59 -24.38 35.85
N ALA A 534 -40.19 -25.65 35.94
CA ALA A 534 -40.85 -26.89 35.54
C ALA A 534 -42.20 -26.84 34.79
N THR A 535 -42.29 -27.58 33.67
CA THR A 535 -43.25 -28.70 33.51
C THR A 535 -42.93 -29.55 32.27
N ARG A 536 -43.16 -30.86 32.44
CA ARG A 536 -43.00 -31.95 31.46
C ARG A 536 -43.96 -31.78 30.29
N CYS A 537 -43.56 -32.17 29.07
CA CYS A 537 -44.42 -33.00 28.22
C CYS A 537 -43.64 -33.64 27.07
N ALA A 538 -44.03 -34.87 26.77
CA ALA A 538 -43.40 -35.79 25.84
C ALA A 538 -43.84 -35.55 24.37
N SER A 539 -42.97 -36.00 23.48
CA SER A 539 -43.14 -36.41 22.08
C SER A 539 -44.56 -36.65 21.56
N VAL A 540 -44.88 -36.10 20.38
CA VAL A 540 -45.65 -36.77 19.31
C VAL A 540 -45.14 -36.28 17.95
N ALA A 541 -45.07 -37.23 17.03
CA ALA A 541 -44.50 -37.16 15.70
C ALA A 541 -45.53 -36.74 14.62
N LEU A 542 -45.01 -36.69 13.38
CA LEU A 542 -45.66 -36.86 12.09
C LEU A 542 -46.21 -35.64 11.30
N VAL A 543 -45.45 -35.34 10.24
CA VAL A 543 -45.84 -35.43 8.81
C VAL A 543 -46.54 -34.24 8.16
N LEU A 544 -45.76 -33.64 7.25
CA LEU A 544 -46.11 -32.88 6.06
C LEU A 544 -47.20 -33.53 5.21
N ALA A 545 -48.16 -32.76 4.71
CA ALA A 545 -48.56 -32.83 3.30
C ALA A 545 -49.46 -31.65 2.88
N LEU A 546 -48.95 -30.91 1.89
CA LEU A 546 -49.65 -30.43 0.70
C LEU A 546 -50.70 -29.31 0.82
N LEU A 547 -50.31 -28.17 0.26
CA LEU A 547 -51.13 -27.12 -0.32
C LEU A 547 -52.21 -27.67 -1.27
N ALA A 548 -53.44 -27.19 -1.11
CA ALA A 548 -54.12 -26.28 -2.06
C ALA A 548 -55.64 -26.44 -1.99
N ALA A 549 -56.36 -25.38 -1.64
CA ALA A 549 -57.49 -24.85 -2.40
C ALA A 549 -58.34 -23.88 -1.56
N ALA A 550 -58.60 -22.72 -2.15
CA ALA A 550 -59.77 -21.85 -1.95
C ALA A 550 -60.00 -21.26 -0.55
N LEU A 551 -59.51 -20.02 -0.33
CA LEU A 551 -60.29 -18.79 -0.49
C LEU A 551 -59.41 -17.56 -0.27
#